data_AF-F6TJU4-F1
#
_entry.id   AF-F6TJU4-F1
#
_cell.length_a   1.000
_cell.length_b   1.000
_cell.length_c   1.000
_cell.angle_alpha   90.00
_cell.angle_beta   90.00
_cell.angle_gamma   90.00
#
_symmetry.space_group_name_H-M   'P 1'
#
loop_
_entity.id
_entity.type
_entity.pdbx_description
1 polymer ?
#
loop_
_entity_poly.entity_id
_entity_poly.type
_entity_poly.pdbx_seq_one_letter_code
_entity_poly.pdbx_strand_id
1 'polypeptide(L)'
;MNEVAGLRYIKNKCKMLPLILFLQLQYSYVLPLTLNSLGCWTDVTLSRAIPTMEGTDPTLSGSYRHRTDAIQKCARVALARNYEVFGIENSGWCASSANARSTYKKYGNSTNCAANGEGGMFALQVYEIIGKMVFGQTEIELASNKQVVDGNLMYKTCLSAIPFKVRATATPSDQNSPLRFNVTIVDIQRYSVFVTLKRIDQDTGWDKMP
;
A
#
# COMPACT_ATOMS: atom_id res chain seq x y z
N MET A 1 -49.71 -33.95 -36.73
CA MET A 1 -49.80 -33.52 -35.32
C MET A 1 -49.18 -34.64 -34.51
N ASN A 2 -47.88 -34.57 -34.25
CA ASN A 2 -47.21 -34.15 -33.00
C ASN A 2 -46.75 -35.43 -32.26
N GLU A 3 -45.56 -35.59 -31.71
CA GLU A 3 -44.36 -34.76 -31.56
C GLU A 3 -43.23 -35.72 -31.18
N VAL A 4 -42.01 -35.49 -31.66
CA VAL A 4 -40.85 -36.38 -31.45
C VAL A 4 -40.15 -36.04 -30.13
N ALA A 5 -39.77 -37.08 -29.40
CA ALA A 5 -38.95 -37.16 -28.20
C ALA A 5 -38.12 -35.91 -27.81
N GLY A 6 -38.44 -35.31 -26.67
CA GLY A 6 -37.58 -34.36 -25.98
C GLY A 6 -36.43 -35.06 -25.27
N LEU A 7 -35.24 -35.06 -25.88
CA LEU A 7 -33.98 -35.36 -25.20
C LEU A 7 -33.73 -34.32 -24.11
N ARG A 8 -33.86 -34.72 -22.84
CA ARG A 8 -33.41 -33.92 -21.69
C ARG A 8 -31.89 -33.79 -21.77
N TYR A 9 -31.41 -32.64 -22.22
CA TYR A 9 -30.01 -32.24 -22.05
C TYR A 9 -29.72 -32.15 -20.54
N ILE A 10 -28.99 -33.13 -20.02
CA ILE A 10 -28.36 -33.01 -18.70
C ILE A 10 -27.29 -31.93 -18.86
N LYS A 11 -27.59 -30.69 -18.43
CA LYS A 11 -26.56 -29.66 -18.25
C LYS A 11 -25.65 -30.12 -17.12
N ASN A 12 -24.65 -30.93 -17.44
CA ASN A 12 -23.48 -31.11 -16.60
C ASN A 12 -22.89 -29.71 -16.40
N LYS A 13 -23.12 -29.10 -15.23
CA LYS A 13 -22.35 -27.92 -14.81
C LYS A 13 -20.94 -28.41 -14.54
N CYS A 14 -20.10 -28.50 -15.57
CA CYS A 14 -18.65 -28.59 -15.36
C CYS A 14 -18.27 -27.40 -14.48
N LYS A 15 -17.87 -27.68 -13.23
CA LYS A 15 -17.24 -26.64 -12.41
C LYS A 15 -15.90 -26.35 -13.05
N MET A 16 -15.73 -25.16 -13.62
CA MET A 16 -14.44 -24.69 -14.11
C MET A 16 -13.38 -24.91 -13.03
N LEU A 17 -12.30 -25.61 -13.39
CA LEU A 17 -11.13 -25.76 -12.52
C LEU A 17 -10.54 -24.37 -12.22
N PRO A 18 -10.10 -24.12 -10.98
CA PRO A 18 -9.50 -22.83 -10.64
C PRO A 18 -8.17 -22.67 -11.38
N LEU A 19 -7.91 -21.46 -11.87
CA LEU A 19 -6.60 -21.09 -12.39
C LEU A 19 -5.63 -20.96 -11.22
N ILE A 20 -4.46 -21.59 -11.34
CA ILE A 20 -3.38 -21.46 -10.36
C ILE A 20 -2.49 -20.29 -10.79
N LEU A 21 -2.22 -19.38 -9.85
CA LEU A 21 -1.40 -18.20 -10.02
C LEU A 21 -0.25 -18.22 -9.01
N PHE A 22 0.93 -17.80 -9.44
CA PHE A 22 2.05 -17.49 -8.56
C PHE A 22 2.11 -15.98 -8.34
N LEU A 23 1.97 -15.58 -7.09
CA LEU A 23 2.11 -14.19 -6.66
C LEU A 23 3.51 -13.99 -6.09
N GLN A 24 4.32 -13.23 -6.81
CA GLN A 24 5.63 -12.80 -6.35
C GLN A 24 5.48 -11.50 -5.57
N LEU A 25 5.72 -11.57 -4.26
CA LEU A 25 5.71 -10.42 -3.37
C LEU A 25 7.15 -9.98 -3.13
N GLN A 26 7.47 -8.75 -3.51
CA GLN A 26 8.69 -8.06 -3.13
C GLN A 26 8.35 -7.07 -2.02
N TYR A 27 9.10 -7.09 -0.92
CA TYR A 27 8.85 -6.21 0.22
C TYR A 27 10.12 -5.53 0.69
N SER A 28 9.94 -4.36 1.31
CA SER A 28 11.02 -3.57 1.88
C SER A 28 10.63 -3.08 3.27
N TYR A 29 11.55 -3.21 4.22
CA TYR A 29 11.39 -2.73 5.60
C TYR A 29 12.68 -2.09 6.12
N VAL A 30 12.57 -1.31 7.21
CA VAL A 30 13.71 -0.62 7.84
C VAL A 30 14.03 -1.28 9.17
N LEU A 31 15.30 -1.60 9.45
CA LEU A 31 15.75 -2.14 10.73
C LEU A 31 17.02 -1.46 11.29
N PRO A 32 17.03 -1.11 12.60
CA PRO A 32 15.83 -0.75 13.36
C PRO A 32 15.17 0.49 12.73
N LEU A 33 13.84 0.58 12.72
CA LEU A 33 13.15 1.83 12.36
C LEU A 33 13.17 2.74 13.59
N THR A 34 14.00 3.78 13.53
CA THR A 34 14.08 4.81 14.57
C THR A 34 13.62 6.13 13.98
N LEU A 35 12.69 6.79 14.67
CA LEU A 35 12.23 8.14 14.32
C LEU A 35 12.87 9.13 15.29
N ASN A 36 13.85 9.89 14.81
CA ASN A 36 14.50 10.92 15.60
C ASN A 36 13.77 12.25 15.42
N SER A 37 13.26 12.81 16.52
CA SER A 37 12.60 14.11 16.47
C SER A 37 13.63 15.22 16.22
N LEU A 38 13.46 15.95 15.13
CA LEU A 38 14.25 17.14 14.79
C LEU A 38 13.64 18.43 15.36
N GLY A 39 12.54 18.32 16.10
CA GLY A 39 11.91 19.42 16.83
C GLY A 39 10.66 19.99 16.16
N CYS A 40 10.20 21.12 16.70
CA CYS A 40 9.00 21.83 16.26
C CYS A 40 9.34 23.10 15.50
N TRP A 41 8.75 23.26 14.31
CA TRP A 41 9.09 24.30 13.35
C TRP A 41 7.85 25.01 12.84
N THR A 42 7.93 26.31 12.66
CA THR A 42 6.82 27.10 12.12
C THR A 42 6.56 26.70 10.67
N ASP A 43 5.29 26.62 10.28
CA ASP A 43 4.90 26.39 8.89
C ASP A 43 3.84 27.38 8.43
N VAL A 44 3.82 27.65 7.12
CA VAL A 44 2.95 28.65 6.51
C VAL A 44 2.20 28.02 5.34
N THR A 45 0.87 27.97 5.41
CA THR A 45 0.03 27.26 4.44
C THR A 45 0.21 27.72 2.99
N LEU A 46 0.39 29.03 2.77
CA LEU A 46 0.59 29.60 1.42
C LEU A 46 1.98 29.31 0.83
N SER A 47 2.96 28.94 1.65
CA SER A 47 4.33 28.71 1.21
C SER A 47 5.02 27.68 2.12
N ARG A 48 4.50 26.45 2.13
CA ARG A 48 4.91 25.39 3.05
C ARG A 48 6.44 25.21 3.11
N ALA A 49 6.97 24.95 4.29
CA ALA A 49 8.38 24.59 4.50
C ALA A 49 8.70 23.23 3.89
N ILE A 50 7.76 22.28 3.98
CA ILE A 50 7.81 20.97 3.33
C ILE A 50 6.46 20.74 2.62
N PRO A 51 6.45 20.30 1.35
CA PRO A 51 5.19 20.09 0.63
C PRO A 51 4.37 18.91 1.19
N THR A 52 3.06 18.95 0.91
CA THR A 52 2.10 17.91 1.31
C THR A 52 2.39 16.56 0.66
N MET A 53 2.15 15.48 1.41
CA MET A 53 1.99 14.12 0.86
C MET A 53 0.54 13.63 0.90
N GLU A 54 -0.40 14.42 1.43
CA GLU A 54 -1.82 14.04 1.44
C GLU A 54 -2.35 13.76 0.02
N GLY A 55 -3.14 12.68 -0.12
CA GLY A 55 -3.72 12.28 -1.41
C GLY A 55 -2.74 11.65 -2.42
N THR A 56 -1.46 11.51 -2.06
CA THR A 56 -0.44 10.94 -2.96
C THR A 56 -0.23 9.43 -2.78
N ASP A 57 -0.79 8.84 -1.72
CA ASP A 57 -0.70 7.42 -1.39
C ASP A 57 -1.97 6.96 -0.65
N PRO A 58 -2.55 5.77 -0.95
CA PRO A 58 -3.73 5.24 -0.27
C PRO A 58 -3.59 5.15 1.26
N THR A 59 -2.37 4.99 1.77
CA THR A 59 -2.05 5.00 3.20
C THR A 59 -2.40 6.33 3.88
N LEU A 60 -2.45 7.43 3.12
CA LEU A 60 -2.81 8.78 3.58
C LEU A 60 -4.23 9.19 3.14
N SER A 61 -5.11 8.22 2.93
CA SER A 61 -6.53 8.48 2.65
C SER A 61 -7.29 8.96 3.90
N GLY A 62 -8.49 9.51 3.67
CA GLY A 62 -9.39 9.98 4.73
C GLY A 62 -8.97 11.31 5.37
N SER A 63 -9.65 11.68 6.46
CA SER A 63 -9.34 12.90 7.22
C SER A 63 -8.08 12.70 8.05
N TYR A 64 -7.05 13.51 7.80
CA TYR A 64 -5.79 13.44 8.54
C TYR A 64 -5.96 13.65 10.04
N ARG A 65 -6.93 14.48 10.48
CA ARG A 65 -7.17 14.82 11.89
C ARG A 65 -7.62 13.65 12.76
N HIS A 66 -8.10 12.58 12.14
CA HIS A 66 -8.60 11.38 12.81
C HIS A 66 -7.80 10.14 12.40
N ARG A 67 -6.67 10.33 11.71
CA ARG A 67 -5.86 9.24 11.21
C ARG A 67 -5.15 8.57 12.37
N THR A 68 -5.51 7.31 12.63
CA THR A 68 -4.74 6.46 13.53
C THR A 68 -3.33 6.23 12.97
N ASP A 69 -2.33 6.21 13.85
CA ASP A 69 -0.92 5.99 13.51
C ASP A 69 -0.37 6.99 12.48
N ALA A 70 -0.76 8.27 12.60
CA ALA A 70 -0.42 9.30 11.61
C ALA A 70 1.11 9.42 11.40
N ILE A 71 1.90 9.38 12.48
CA ILE A 71 3.37 9.44 12.43
C ILE A 71 3.91 8.26 11.62
N GLN A 72 3.49 7.03 11.92
CA GLN A 72 3.99 5.81 11.30
C GLN A 72 3.56 5.71 9.84
N LYS A 73 2.32 6.10 9.52
CA LYS A 73 1.80 6.15 8.15
C LYS A 73 2.55 7.18 7.31
N CYS A 74 2.83 8.37 7.86
CA CYS A 74 3.62 9.38 7.15
C CYS A 74 5.06 8.93 6.91
N ALA A 75 5.72 8.37 7.94
CA ALA A 75 7.05 7.81 7.84
C ALA A 75 7.13 6.72 6.76
N ARG A 76 6.12 5.84 6.69
CA ARG A 76 6.00 4.79 5.67
C ARG A 76 6.01 5.36 4.25
N VAL A 77 5.19 6.37 4.00
CA VAL A 77 5.07 6.97 2.67
C VAL A 77 6.33 7.76 2.29
N ALA A 78 6.96 8.45 3.25
CA ALA A 78 8.26 9.08 3.04
C ALA A 78 9.33 8.04 2.65
N LEU A 79 9.42 6.94 3.41
CA LEU A 79 10.35 5.83 3.15
C LEU A 79 10.13 5.18 1.78
N ALA A 80 8.88 4.95 1.39
CA ALA A 80 8.55 4.35 0.10
C ALA A 80 9.04 5.18 -1.11
N ARG A 81 9.31 6.48 -0.87
CA ARG A 81 9.87 7.47 -1.81
C ARG A 81 11.36 7.77 -1.58
N ASN A 82 12.01 7.04 -0.67
CA ASN A 82 13.40 7.26 -0.26
C ASN A 82 13.64 8.67 0.31
N TYR A 83 12.65 9.24 1.02
CA TYR A 83 12.83 10.49 1.75
C TYR A 83 13.29 10.22 3.18
N GLU A 84 14.26 11.00 3.64
CA GLU A 84 14.89 10.83 4.96
C GLU A 84 14.19 11.62 6.09
N VAL A 85 13.42 12.65 5.73
CA VAL A 85 12.79 13.57 6.67
C VAL A 85 11.33 13.77 6.30
N PHE A 86 10.44 13.70 7.29
CA PHE A 86 9.04 14.03 7.13
C PHE A 86 8.57 14.93 8.28
N GLY A 87 7.43 15.58 8.11
CA GLY A 87 6.78 16.40 9.11
C GLY A 87 5.32 16.02 9.28
N ILE A 88 4.82 16.19 10.51
CA ILE A 88 3.40 16.12 10.85
C ILE A 88 2.94 17.51 11.28
N GLU A 89 1.80 17.96 10.76
CA GLU A 89 1.12 19.19 11.19
C GLU A 89 -0.31 18.88 11.65
N ASN A 90 -0.85 19.69 12.56
CA ASN A 90 -2.28 19.78 12.85
C ASN A 90 -2.99 18.41 13.03
N SER A 91 -2.44 17.57 13.92
CA SER A 91 -3.01 16.28 14.30
C SER A 91 -2.98 15.21 13.20
N GLY A 92 -1.99 15.24 12.30
CA GLY A 92 -1.73 14.12 11.39
C GLY A 92 -1.53 14.45 9.91
N TRP A 93 -1.57 15.74 9.53
CA TRP A 93 -1.29 16.17 8.16
C TRP A 93 0.16 15.89 7.81
N CYS A 94 0.39 15.16 6.74
CA CYS A 94 1.68 14.57 6.41
C CYS A 94 2.42 15.37 5.32
N ALA A 95 3.69 15.68 5.58
CA ALA A 95 4.57 16.39 4.67
C ALA A 95 5.93 15.70 4.54
N SER A 96 6.49 15.64 3.33
CA SER A 96 7.87 15.20 3.09
C SER A 96 8.29 15.56 1.67
N SER A 97 9.59 15.56 1.42
CA SER A 97 10.19 15.75 0.10
C SER A 97 11.64 15.26 0.11
N ALA A 98 12.24 15.12 -1.07
CA ALA A 98 13.65 14.77 -1.20
C ALA A 98 14.59 15.80 -0.54
N ASN A 99 14.16 17.07 -0.46
CA ASN A 99 14.91 18.16 0.16
C ASN A 99 14.37 18.57 1.54
N ALA A 100 13.46 17.81 2.15
CA ALA A 100 12.81 18.19 3.41
C ALA A 100 13.84 18.54 4.50
N ARG A 101 14.97 17.81 4.55
CA ARG A 101 16.10 18.05 5.45
C ARG A 101 16.67 19.47 5.40
N SER A 102 16.66 20.13 4.24
CA SER A 102 17.19 21.49 4.10
C SER A 102 16.12 22.57 4.21
N THR A 103 14.83 22.23 4.11
CA THR A 103 13.76 23.22 4.05
C THR A 103 12.90 23.31 5.31
N TYR A 104 12.88 22.28 6.17
CA TYR A 104 11.99 22.25 7.34
C TYR A 104 12.18 23.42 8.31
N LYS A 105 13.37 24.03 8.34
CA LYS A 105 13.69 25.18 9.21
C LYS A 105 13.34 26.54 8.60
N LYS A 106 12.71 26.59 7.43
CA LYS A 106 12.48 27.82 6.65
C LYS A 106 11.95 29.00 7.45
N TYR A 107 11.04 28.75 8.42
CA TYR A 107 10.39 29.79 9.23
C TYR A 107 10.85 29.84 10.69
N GLY A 108 11.88 29.06 11.04
CA GLY A 108 12.39 28.99 12.41
C GLY A 108 11.55 28.12 13.35
N ASN A 109 11.96 28.12 14.62
CA ASN A 109 11.37 27.29 15.66
C ASN A 109 9.90 27.67 15.95
N SER A 110 9.14 26.71 16.46
CA SER A 110 7.80 26.90 17.00
C SER A 110 7.65 26.21 18.35
N THR A 111 6.72 26.71 19.17
CA THR A 111 6.31 26.06 20.44
C THR A 111 4.89 25.47 20.34
N ASN A 112 4.28 25.50 19.16
CA ASN A 112 2.87 25.13 18.98
C ASN A 112 2.64 23.64 18.69
N CYS A 113 3.69 22.83 18.54
CA CYS A 113 3.52 21.39 18.37
C CYS A 113 2.95 20.75 19.62
N ALA A 114 1.97 19.87 19.45
CA ALA A 114 1.42 19.10 20.54
C ALA A 114 2.44 18.08 21.08
N ALA A 115 2.35 17.78 22.38
CA ALA A 115 3.25 16.84 23.05
C ALA A 115 3.13 15.39 22.51
N ASN A 116 2.07 15.07 21.78
CA ASN A 116 1.87 13.77 21.13
C ASN A 116 2.73 13.59 19.87
N GLY A 117 3.43 14.64 19.40
CA GLY A 117 4.28 14.58 18.22
C GLY A 117 3.55 14.73 16.89
N GLU A 118 2.25 15.01 16.89
CA GLU A 118 1.45 15.15 15.66
C GLU A 118 1.39 16.60 15.15
N GLY A 119 2.42 17.38 15.46
CA GLY A 119 2.51 18.80 15.11
C GLY A 119 1.45 19.63 15.81
N GLY A 120 1.23 20.83 15.28
CA GLY A 120 0.23 21.78 15.76
C GLY A 120 -0.32 22.62 14.63
N MET A 121 -1.23 23.54 14.93
CA MET A 121 -1.72 24.49 13.93
C MET A 121 -0.55 25.38 13.48
N PHE A 122 -0.24 25.36 12.17
CA PHE A 122 0.90 26.06 11.58
C PHE A 122 2.27 25.68 12.18
N ALA A 123 2.38 24.44 12.69
CA ALA A 123 3.61 23.95 13.30
C ALA A 123 3.87 22.49 12.91
N LEU A 124 5.01 22.27 12.25
CA LEU A 124 5.49 20.96 11.86
C LEU A 124 6.32 20.35 12.99
N GLN A 125 5.87 19.21 13.49
CA GLN A 125 6.76 18.29 14.20
C GLN A 125 7.54 17.50 13.16
N VAL A 126 8.87 17.64 13.16
CA VAL A 126 9.73 17.08 12.11
C VAL A 126 10.50 15.88 12.64
N TYR A 127 10.58 14.83 11.82
CA TYR A 127 11.26 13.58 12.15
C TYR A 127 12.26 13.20 11.07
N GLU A 128 13.42 12.74 11.49
CA GLU A 128 14.40 12.02 10.68
C GLU A 128 14.16 10.53 10.81
N ILE A 129 14.16 9.83 9.67
CA ILE A 129 14.05 8.38 9.63
C ILE A 129 15.44 7.78 9.63
N ILE A 130 15.76 7.02 10.66
CA ILE A 130 17.05 6.34 10.84
C ILE A 130 16.83 4.84 10.74
N GLY A 131 17.65 4.17 9.93
CA GLY A 131 17.72 2.71 9.88
C GLY A 131 18.30 2.17 8.58
N LYS A 132 18.48 0.85 8.50
CA LYS A 132 18.93 0.17 7.29
C LYS A 132 17.75 -0.37 6.50
N MET A 133 17.73 -0.09 5.20
CA MET A 133 16.77 -0.65 4.26
C MET A 133 17.12 -2.12 4.02
N VAL A 134 16.13 -3.00 4.18
CA VAL A 134 16.23 -4.43 3.92
C VAL A 134 15.16 -4.82 2.91
N PHE A 135 15.55 -5.67 1.96
CA PHE A 135 14.70 -6.15 0.88
C PHE A 135 14.50 -7.65 1.02
N GLY A 136 13.30 -8.14 0.70
CA GLY A 136 13.02 -9.55 0.63
C GLY A 136 11.96 -9.86 -0.42
N GLN A 137 11.81 -11.14 -0.72
CA GLN A 137 10.83 -11.64 -1.68
C GLN A 137 10.27 -12.99 -1.24
N THR A 138 9.01 -13.23 -1.56
CA THR A 138 8.33 -14.50 -1.31
C THR A 138 7.38 -14.80 -2.47
N GLU A 139 7.12 -16.08 -2.71
CA GLU A 139 6.16 -16.52 -3.71
C GLU A 139 4.99 -17.25 -3.04
N ILE A 140 3.78 -16.92 -3.49
CA ILE A 140 2.54 -17.45 -2.93
C ILE A 140 1.70 -18.01 -4.06
N GLU A 141 1.32 -19.27 -3.94
CA GLU A 141 0.34 -19.90 -4.83
C GLU A 141 -1.09 -19.48 -4.45
N LEU A 142 -1.88 -19.09 -5.43
CA LEU A 142 -3.27 -18.67 -5.27
C LEU A 142 -4.14 -19.27 -6.38
N ALA A 143 -5.21 -19.95 -5.99
CA ALA A 143 -6.15 -20.56 -6.92
C ALA A 143 -7.43 -19.72 -7.03
N SER A 144 -7.81 -19.31 -8.24
CA SER A 144 -9.03 -18.51 -8.47
C SER A 144 -9.65 -18.78 -9.85
N ASN A 145 -10.97 -18.74 -9.91
CA ASN A 145 -11.76 -18.70 -11.15
C ASN A 145 -12.54 -17.37 -11.30
N LYS A 146 -12.32 -16.39 -10.41
CA LYS A 146 -13.00 -15.10 -10.44
C LYS A 146 -12.16 -14.05 -11.17
N GLN A 147 -12.83 -13.13 -11.86
CA GLN A 147 -12.20 -11.99 -12.52
C GLN A 147 -11.53 -11.04 -11.52
N VAL A 148 -12.17 -10.82 -10.36
CA VAL A 148 -11.65 -10.02 -9.26
C VAL A 148 -11.63 -10.86 -7.99
N VAL A 149 -10.50 -10.86 -7.30
CA VAL A 149 -10.32 -11.53 -6.00
C VAL A 149 -9.62 -10.58 -5.05
N ASP A 150 -10.23 -10.38 -3.89
CA ASP A 150 -9.57 -9.79 -2.73
C ASP A 150 -8.97 -10.90 -1.87
N GLY A 151 -7.75 -10.68 -1.37
CA GLY A 151 -7.04 -11.66 -0.57
C GLY A 151 -6.12 -11.03 0.47
N ASN A 152 -6.07 -11.65 1.65
CA ASN A 152 -5.11 -11.33 2.69
C ASN A 152 -3.95 -12.35 2.66
N LEU A 153 -2.79 -11.94 2.15
CA LEU A 153 -1.66 -12.83 1.87
C LEU A 153 -0.60 -12.74 2.96
N MET A 154 -0.25 -13.86 3.56
CA MET A 154 0.84 -13.93 4.55
C MET A 154 2.19 -13.92 3.86
N TYR A 155 3.18 -13.18 4.39
CA TYR A 155 4.53 -13.15 3.80
C TYR A 155 5.30 -14.48 3.92
N LYS A 156 4.79 -15.44 4.70
CA LYS A 156 5.42 -16.75 4.98
C LYS A 156 6.88 -16.65 5.43
N THR A 157 7.22 -15.57 6.14
CA THR A 157 8.57 -15.29 6.63
C THR A 157 8.49 -14.54 7.96
N CYS A 158 9.54 -14.65 8.77
CA CYS A 158 9.64 -13.96 10.05
C CYS A 158 10.10 -12.52 9.83
N LEU A 159 9.17 -11.62 9.53
CA LEU A 159 9.47 -10.19 9.41
C LEU A 159 9.67 -9.57 10.79
N SER A 160 10.84 -8.93 11.00
CA SER A 160 11.15 -8.21 12.23
C SER A 160 10.49 -6.82 12.31
N ALA A 161 9.92 -6.33 11.21
CA ALA A 161 9.20 -5.06 11.12
C ALA A 161 8.10 -5.11 10.06
N ILE A 162 7.11 -4.23 10.15
CA ILE A 162 6.08 -4.06 9.12
C ILE A 162 6.76 -3.50 7.85
N PRO A 163 6.59 -4.11 6.67
CA PRO A 163 7.07 -3.54 5.42
C PRO A 163 6.52 -2.13 5.21
N PHE A 164 7.38 -1.20 4.77
CA PHE A 164 6.91 0.13 4.36
C PHE A 164 6.50 0.15 2.89
N LYS A 165 6.95 -0.84 2.10
CA LYS A 165 6.63 -0.98 0.69
C LYS A 165 6.48 -2.45 0.34
N VAL A 166 5.44 -2.76 -0.44
CA VAL A 166 5.22 -4.07 -1.05
C VAL A 166 4.88 -3.87 -2.51
N ARG A 167 5.46 -4.69 -3.38
CA ARG A 167 5.08 -4.83 -4.79
C ARG A 167 4.67 -6.28 -5.00
N ALA A 168 3.56 -6.48 -5.71
CA ALA A 168 3.07 -7.81 -6.06
C ALA A 168 2.93 -7.93 -7.56
N THR A 169 3.32 -9.07 -8.11
CA THR A 169 3.05 -9.46 -9.50
C THR A 169 2.43 -10.84 -9.51
N ALA A 170 1.40 -11.04 -10.33
CA ALA A 170 0.71 -12.32 -10.47
C ALA A 170 0.99 -12.92 -11.85
N THR A 171 1.45 -14.16 -11.88
CA THR A 171 1.72 -14.92 -13.10
C THR A 171 0.91 -16.22 -13.11
N PRO A 172 0.34 -16.63 -14.25
CA PRO A 172 -0.27 -17.96 -14.36
C PRO A 172 0.75 -19.07 -14.14
N SER A 173 0.32 -20.19 -13.55
CA SER A 173 1.17 -21.38 -13.42
C SER A 173 1.56 -21.97 -14.77
N ASP A 174 0.67 -21.88 -15.76
CA ASP A 174 0.97 -22.21 -17.15
C ASP A 174 1.69 -21.03 -17.82
N GLN A 175 2.95 -21.22 -18.19
CA GLN A 175 3.78 -20.18 -18.79
C GLN A 175 3.34 -19.78 -20.20
N ASN A 176 2.58 -20.65 -20.90
CA ASN A 176 2.06 -20.35 -22.24
C ASN A 176 0.73 -19.59 -22.21
N SER A 177 0.19 -19.40 -21.01
CA SER A 177 -1.07 -18.73 -20.77
C SER A 177 -1.01 -17.26 -21.21
N PRO A 178 -1.91 -16.78 -22.09
CA PRO A 178 -1.96 -15.38 -22.50
C PRO A 178 -2.56 -14.47 -21.42
N LEU A 179 -2.95 -15.03 -20.27
CA LEU A 179 -3.73 -14.35 -19.24
C LEU A 179 -2.91 -13.29 -18.52
N ARG A 180 -3.51 -12.12 -18.31
CA ARG A 180 -2.85 -10.97 -17.69
C ARG A 180 -3.59 -10.54 -16.45
N PHE A 181 -2.84 -10.15 -15.43
CA PHE A 181 -3.37 -9.75 -14.13
C PHE A 181 -2.73 -8.46 -13.65
N ASN A 182 -3.52 -7.63 -12.98
CA ASN A 182 -3.04 -6.53 -12.16
C ASN A 182 -3.25 -6.88 -10.68
N VAL A 183 -2.28 -6.51 -9.85
CA VAL A 183 -2.39 -6.65 -8.40
C VAL A 183 -2.30 -5.26 -7.79
N THR A 184 -3.32 -4.88 -7.03
CA THR A 184 -3.36 -3.64 -6.26
C THR A 184 -3.12 -3.95 -4.81
N ILE A 185 -2.14 -3.28 -4.20
CA ILE A 185 -1.91 -3.35 -2.75
C ILE A 185 -2.92 -2.42 -2.08
N VAL A 186 -3.75 -2.97 -1.20
CA VAL A 186 -4.80 -2.23 -0.51
C VAL A 186 -4.33 -1.82 0.88
N ASP A 187 -3.70 -2.75 1.62
CA ASP A 187 -3.21 -2.52 2.97
C ASP A 187 -1.97 -3.38 3.27
N ILE A 188 -1.02 -2.82 4.01
CA ILE A 188 0.22 -3.50 4.42
C ILE A 188 0.19 -3.66 5.93
N GLN A 189 0.11 -4.91 6.37
CA GLN A 189 0.04 -5.30 7.77
C GLN A 189 1.35 -5.96 8.21
N ARG A 190 1.49 -6.21 9.51
CA ARG A 190 2.72 -6.75 10.08
C ARG A 190 3.11 -8.12 9.53
N TYR A 191 2.12 -8.98 9.31
CA TYR A 191 2.32 -10.37 8.90
C TYR A 191 1.74 -10.69 7.53
N SER A 192 0.98 -9.74 6.97
CA SER A 192 0.25 -9.94 5.73
C SER A 192 0.05 -8.67 4.92
N VAL A 193 -0.38 -8.85 3.68
CA VAL A 193 -0.74 -7.79 2.77
C VAL A 193 -2.12 -8.07 2.21
N PHE A 194 -3.02 -7.07 2.27
CA PHE A 194 -4.29 -7.14 1.60
C PHE A 194 -4.12 -6.67 0.16
N VAL A 195 -4.56 -7.49 -0.79
CA VAL A 195 -4.45 -7.19 -2.22
C VAL A 195 -5.77 -7.42 -2.93
N THR A 196 -5.97 -6.67 -4.01
CA THR A 196 -6.99 -6.94 -5.01
C THR A 196 -6.30 -7.40 -6.28
N LEU A 197 -6.57 -8.64 -6.68
CA LEU A 197 -6.15 -9.23 -7.95
C LEU A 197 -7.27 -9.02 -8.96
N LYS A 198 -6.95 -8.46 -10.12
CA LYS A 198 -7.88 -8.27 -11.24
C LYS A 198 -7.30 -8.86 -12.52
N ARG A 199 -8.05 -9.69 -13.20
CA ARG A 199 -7.71 -10.16 -14.56
C ARG A 199 -7.99 -9.05 -15.59
N ILE A 200 -7.07 -8.82 -16.53
CA ILE A 200 -7.06 -7.62 -17.42
C ILE A 200 -6.85 -7.94 -18.91
N ASP A 201 -6.81 -9.21 -19.32
CA ASP A 201 -6.62 -9.57 -20.74
C ASP A 201 -7.86 -9.34 -21.62
N GLN A 202 -9.08 -9.23 -21.05
CA GLN A 202 -10.32 -8.99 -21.80
C GLN A 202 -11.29 -8.07 -21.03
N ASP A 203 -12.02 -7.20 -21.72
CA ASP A 203 -12.91 -6.24 -21.02
C ASP A 203 -14.33 -6.79 -20.77
N THR A 204 -14.76 -7.85 -21.47
CA THR A 204 -16.11 -8.44 -21.39
C THR A 204 -16.11 -9.96 -21.63
N GLY A 205 -17.21 -10.65 -21.34
CA GLY A 205 -17.40 -12.08 -21.68
C GLY A 205 -16.98 -13.09 -20.59
N TRP A 206 -16.69 -12.60 -19.39
CA TRP A 206 -16.14 -13.37 -18.26
C TRP A 206 -17.05 -14.49 -17.75
N ASP A 207 -18.38 -14.27 -17.77
CA ASP A 207 -19.38 -15.21 -17.27
C ASP A 207 -19.59 -16.43 -18.18
N LYS A 208 -18.95 -16.41 -19.36
CA LYS A 208 -19.12 -17.41 -20.43
C LYS A 208 -17.83 -18.17 -20.74
N MET A 209 -16.79 -18.02 -19.91
CA MET A 209 -15.62 -18.88 -20.05
C MET A 209 -16.04 -20.34 -19.77
N PRO A 210 -15.66 -21.29 -20.64
CA PRO A 210 -16.08 -22.69 -20.56
C PRO A 210 -15.52 -23.43 -19.35
#